data_AF-A0A2S7X4K8-F1
#
_entry.id   AF-A0A2S7X4K8-F1
#
_cell.length_a   1.000
_cell.length_b   1.000
_cell.length_c   1.000
_cell.angle_alpha   90.00
_cell.angle_beta   90.00
_cell.angle_gamma   90.00
#
_symmetry.space_group_name_H-M   'P 1'
#
loop_
_entity.id
_entity.type
_entity.pdbx_description
1 polymer ?
#
loop_
_entity_poly.entity_id
_entity_poly.type
_entity_poly.pdbx_seq_one_letter_code
_entity_poly.pdbx_strand_id
1 'polypeptide(L)'
;MSDRCIPCEKVTNWVELDFRDENNQPYEGIEVTIEDAVGTIQTISLKAGPNLIENIASGPIKVSMEPQELIDLVEGRDKRVESESSPVVDFSKEEKGGLKGDVNKVYQQVTLGDLWSKAPDYQFPEEHHKGKLGNLSFVHNESYVIEILDFTKQEIRFGVFFDGTGNNSFNADFGARCEDDDFVPDEIQGVCEDLTSFSKRHRGSYDNSITNIGRLSESYDSEQKNVFSIYMEGVGTKALEEDERFPDMGLGTGDRGVISISQLACEKLASLIIENEINHNLSNIVFDIFGFSRGAATARHFANEIYKKMDGLVYEKLQLNSSSKVSINFIGLYDTVAAIGCIKDLLDTTDENNHGINLYLPKDIANKVVHFTAHHECRDNFSLNSVAPEHQEIALLGVHSDIGGGYKDPIDSVMIMKPYLRTISEGDWHAEQQFNNKAAYKIEEMKQEFLPYVVSTSCFSQNNIVKAILTNKHYRFRATLSMTREISPDLQLLSFNLMHKIAIENKVPLSNNTLNVDDKLTELYSYYEDCYSHSKNISGLAIIKEISESLSSYVLKHYVHCSDHWAIDTGMYTMKPRVNQHDERERQIWSHKKQKGYPF
;
A
#
# COMPACT_ATOMS: atom_id res chain seq x y z
N MET A 1 54.51 -7.72 -55.22
CA MET A 1 53.99 -6.74 -54.25
C MET A 1 54.79 -5.47 -54.45
N SER A 2 54.13 -4.33 -54.66
CA SER A 2 54.75 -3.02 -54.86
C SER A 2 54.66 -2.26 -53.55
N ASP A 3 55.81 -1.86 -52.97
CA ASP A 3 55.94 -1.19 -51.67
C ASP A 3 55.62 0.32 -51.72
N ARG A 4 54.62 0.74 -52.51
CA ARG A 4 54.23 2.16 -52.64
C ARG A 4 52.72 2.38 -52.76
N CYS A 5 51.94 1.83 -51.84
CA CYS A 5 50.60 2.34 -51.57
C CYS A 5 50.63 3.18 -50.28
N ILE A 6 50.56 4.50 -50.42
CA ILE A 6 50.08 5.39 -49.36
C ILE A 6 48.55 5.38 -49.51
N PRO A 7 47.75 5.18 -48.44
CA PRO A 7 46.32 5.44 -48.53
C PRO A 7 46.11 6.92 -48.82
N CYS A 8 45.80 7.27 -50.07
CA CYS A 8 45.52 8.62 -50.52
C CYS A 8 44.05 9.02 -50.32
N GLU A 9 43.37 8.47 -49.33
CA GLU A 9 42.00 8.90 -49.03
C GLU A 9 42.06 10.24 -48.29
N LYS A 10 41.75 11.31 -49.02
CA LYS A 10 41.46 12.60 -48.40
C LYS A 10 40.15 12.45 -47.63
N VAL A 11 40.23 12.45 -46.30
CA VAL A 11 39.09 12.36 -45.40
C VAL A 11 38.36 13.71 -45.38
N THR A 12 37.70 14.05 -46.49
CA THR A 12 36.99 15.34 -46.68
C THR A 12 35.49 15.14 -46.83
N ASN A 13 35.00 13.91 -46.69
CA ASN A 13 33.56 13.65 -46.76
C ASN A 13 32.91 13.93 -45.40
N TRP A 14 31.59 14.09 -45.45
CA TRP A 14 30.77 14.40 -44.30
C TRP A 14 29.52 13.53 -44.30
N VAL A 15 28.79 13.49 -43.19
CA VAL A 15 27.41 13.00 -43.14
C VAL A 15 26.63 13.92 -42.19
N GLU A 16 25.37 14.16 -42.48
CA GLU A 16 24.49 14.92 -41.60
C GLU A 16 23.36 14.01 -41.11
N LEU A 17 23.16 13.94 -39.81
CA LEU A 17 22.19 13.05 -39.16
C LEU A 17 21.24 13.88 -38.27
N ASP A 18 19.95 13.82 -38.56
CA ASP A 18 18.87 14.46 -37.76
C ASP A 18 17.93 13.37 -37.26
N PHE A 19 18.06 12.98 -35.98
CA PHE A 19 17.24 11.94 -35.36
C PHE A 19 16.00 12.54 -34.72
N ARG A 20 14.84 11.97 -35.03
CA ARG A 20 13.54 12.50 -34.61
C ARG A 20 12.60 11.39 -34.16
N ASP A 21 11.70 11.72 -33.25
CA ASP A 21 10.59 10.85 -32.86
C ASP A 21 9.51 10.79 -33.95
N GLU A 22 8.51 9.92 -33.79
CA GLU A 22 7.46 9.75 -34.80
C GLU A 22 6.55 10.99 -34.97
N ASN A 23 6.61 11.93 -34.02
CA ASN A 23 5.89 13.20 -33.98
C ASN A 23 6.76 14.41 -34.38
N ASN A 24 7.90 14.14 -35.03
CA ASN A 24 8.82 15.13 -35.58
C ASN A 24 9.47 16.06 -34.54
N GLN A 25 9.64 15.61 -33.29
CA GLN A 25 10.50 16.29 -32.33
C GLN A 25 11.93 15.74 -32.41
N PRO A 26 12.96 16.60 -32.36
CA PRO A 26 14.34 16.14 -32.39
C PRO A 26 14.73 15.47 -31.08
N TYR A 27 15.56 14.45 -31.20
CA TYR A 27 16.29 13.89 -30.06
C TYR A 27 17.51 14.76 -29.72
N GLU A 28 18.01 14.67 -28.49
CA GLU A 28 19.25 15.31 -28.04
C GLU A 28 19.82 14.63 -26.79
N GLY A 29 21.11 14.86 -26.49
CA GLY A 29 21.76 14.47 -25.24
C GLY A 29 22.27 13.03 -25.15
N ILE A 30 22.22 12.25 -26.23
CA ILE A 30 22.77 10.89 -26.32
C ILE A 30 24.07 10.86 -27.14
N GLU A 31 24.99 9.97 -26.79
CA GLU A 31 26.21 9.75 -27.56
C GLU A 31 25.96 8.79 -28.75
N VAL A 32 26.36 9.23 -29.94
CA VAL A 32 26.23 8.47 -31.18
C VAL A 32 27.62 8.13 -31.70
N THR A 33 27.84 6.84 -31.93
CA THR A 33 29.08 6.29 -32.47
C THR A 33 28.93 6.03 -33.96
N ILE A 34 29.85 6.59 -34.72
CA ILE A 34 29.90 6.55 -36.18
C ILE A 34 31.19 5.84 -36.59
N GLU A 35 31.05 4.74 -37.30
CA GLU A 35 32.15 3.94 -37.85
C GLU A 35 32.15 4.09 -39.38
N ASP A 36 33.22 4.64 -39.94
CA ASP A 36 33.35 4.84 -41.38
C ASP A 36 33.80 3.57 -42.13
N ALA A 37 33.88 3.65 -43.46
CA ALA A 37 34.19 2.52 -44.32
C ALA A 37 35.58 1.90 -44.09
N VAL A 38 36.51 2.61 -43.43
CA VAL A 38 37.85 2.11 -43.09
C VAL A 38 37.98 1.74 -41.61
N GLY A 39 36.87 1.81 -40.85
CA GLY A 39 36.80 1.44 -39.43
C GLY A 39 37.20 2.56 -38.46
N THR A 40 37.31 3.81 -38.92
CA THR A 40 37.55 4.96 -38.04
C THR A 40 36.29 5.24 -37.24
N ILE A 41 36.42 5.35 -35.92
CA ILE A 41 35.31 5.61 -35.01
C ILE A 41 35.33 7.07 -34.56
N GLN A 42 34.19 7.74 -34.69
CA GLN A 42 33.92 9.05 -34.11
C GLN A 42 32.70 8.95 -33.21
N THR A 43 32.75 9.57 -32.03
CA THR A 43 31.60 9.65 -31.12
C THR A 43 31.22 11.11 -30.97
N ILE A 44 29.92 11.40 -31.11
CA ILE A 44 29.38 12.75 -30.96
C ILE A 44 28.20 12.77 -29.99
N SER A 45 28.11 13.85 -29.22
CA SER A 45 26.93 14.15 -28.41
C SER A 45 25.87 14.78 -29.31
N LEU A 46 24.71 14.14 -29.40
CA LEU A 46 23.64 14.53 -30.30
C LEU A 46 22.99 15.84 -29.82
N LYS A 47 22.94 16.85 -30.69
CA LYS A 47 22.23 18.10 -30.46
C LYS A 47 20.85 18.05 -31.11
N ALA A 48 19.89 18.80 -30.58
CA ALA A 48 18.58 18.93 -31.22
C ALA A 48 18.71 19.41 -32.67
N GLY A 49 18.20 18.60 -33.61
CA GLY A 49 18.21 18.88 -35.05
C GLY A 49 19.39 18.27 -35.79
N PRO A 50 19.81 18.85 -36.93
CA PRO A 50 20.86 18.29 -37.78
C PRO A 50 22.24 18.31 -37.12
N ASN A 51 22.89 17.15 -37.07
CA ASN A 51 24.25 16.98 -36.59
C ASN A 51 25.17 16.68 -37.78
N LEU A 52 26.05 17.61 -38.11
CA LEU A 52 27.03 17.46 -39.18
C LEU A 52 28.32 16.84 -38.64
N ILE A 53 28.76 15.75 -39.27
CA ILE A 53 29.99 15.04 -38.93
C ILE A 53 30.92 15.07 -40.14
N GLU A 54 32.11 15.62 -39.95
CA GLU A 54 33.13 15.77 -40.99
C GLU A 54 34.28 14.76 -40.82
N ASN A 55 35.20 14.73 -41.78
CA ASN A 55 36.35 13.83 -41.78
C ASN A 55 35.96 12.35 -41.80
N ILE A 56 35.04 11.99 -42.70
CA ILE A 56 34.62 10.60 -42.93
C ILE A 56 35.27 10.03 -44.21
N ALA A 57 35.76 8.78 -44.16
CA ALA A 57 36.24 8.07 -45.35
C ALA A 57 35.14 7.85 -46.39
N SER A 58 35.50 7.59 -47.64
CA SER A 58 34.51 7.37 -48.69
C SER A 58 33.93 5.96 -48.56
N GLY A 59 32.64 5.87 -48.24
CA GLY A 59 31.88 4.62 -48.33
C GLY A 59 30.68 4.57 -47.38
N PRO A 60 30.20 3.36 -47.07
CA PRO A 60 29.12 3.16 -46.10
C PRO A 60 29.58 3.54 -44.70
N ILE A 61 28.61 4.00 -43.91
CA ILE A 61 28.79 4.45 -42.53
C ILE A 61 27.87 3.61 -41.65
N LYS A 62 28.40 3.14 -40.53
CA LYS A 62 27.63 2.47 -39.50
C LYS A 62 27.40 3.44 -38.35
N VAL A 63 26.15 3.55 -37.94
CA VAL A 63 25.71 4.40 -36.83
C VAL A 63 25.24 3.50 -35.71
N SER A 64 25.66 3.76 -34.49
CA SER A 64 25.25 2.98 -33.33
C SER A 64 25.26 3.79 -32.03
N MET A 65 24.42 3.40 -31.08
CA MET A 65 24.23 4.04 -29.78
C MET A 65 24.30 2.96 -28.66
N GLU A 66 24.44 3.40 -27.42
CA GLU A 66 24.29 2.52 -26.26
C GLU A 66 22.80 2.09 -26.14
N PRO A 67 22.50 0.77 -26.04
CA PRO A 67 21.13 0.28 -26.11
C PRO A 67 20.19 0.83 -25.03
N GLN A 68 20.63 0.91 -23.78
CA GLN A 68 19.81 1.35 -22.67
C GLN A 68 19.55 2.86 -22.72
N GLU A 69 20.55 3.67 -23.05
CA GLU A 69 20.42 5.10 -23.28
C GLU A 69 19.43 5.39 -24.42
N LEU A 70 19.50 4.62 -25.51
CA LEU A 70 18.57 4.74 -26.63
C LEU A 70 17.13 4.34 -26.22
N ILE A 71 16.96 3.26 -25.47
CA ILE A 71 15.64 2.86 -24.95
C ILE A 71 15.08 3.94 -24.03
N ASP A 72 15.88 4.46 -23.10
CA ASP A 72 15.45 5.47 -22.13
C ASP A 72 15.08 6.81 -22.81
N LEU A 73 15.81 7.16 -23.88
CA LEU A 73 15.56 8.35 -24.70
C LEU A 73 14.20 8.28 -25.42
N VAL A 74 13.88 7.12 -25.98
CA VAL A 74 12.70 6.90 -26.82
C VAL A 74 11.46 6.61 -25.98
N GLU A 75 11.61 5.98 -24.82
CA GLU A 75 10.49 5.68 -23.90
C GLU A 75 9.80 6.94 -23.36
N GLY A 76 10.46 8.09 -23.40
CA GLY A 76 9.89 9.38 -23.00
C GLY A 76 8.98 10.03 -24.04
N ARG A 77 8.78 9.41 -25.21
CA ARG A 77 8.05 9.98 -26.35
C ARG A 77 6.72 9.26 -26.59
N ASP A 78 5.75 10.03 -27.07
CA ASP A 78 4.46 9.50 -27.48
C ASP A 78 4.59 8.86 -28.86
N LYS A 79 4.03 7.66 -29.03
CA LYS A 79 3.94 6.99 -30.34
C LYS A 79 2.99 7.77 -31.27
N ARG A 80 3.30 7.83 -32.57
CA ARG A 80 2.36 8.40 -33.56
C ARG A 80 1.12 7.52 -33.70
N VAL A 81 -0.03 8.15 -33.94
CA VAL A 81 -1.28 7.44 -34.28
C VAL A 81 -1.12 6.74 -35.64
N GLU A 82 -1.29 5.41 -35.68
CA GLU A 82 -0.98 4.59 -36.88
C GLU A 82 -1.74 4.98 -38.16
N SER A 83 -2.89 5.65 -38.03
CA SER A 83 -3.67 6.12 -39.18
C SER A 83 -3.14 7.40 -39.84
N GLU A 84 -2.19 8.09 -39.20
CA GLU A 84 -1.66 9.36 -39.68
C GLU A 84 -0.38 9.17 -40.50
N SER A 85 -0.19 10.00 -41.52
CA SER A 85 1.08 10.06 -42.27
C SER A 85 2.19 10.62 -41.39
N SER A 86 3.41 10.10 -41.55
CA SER A 86 4.58 10.62 -40.82
C SER A 86 4.82 12.10 -41.09
N PRO A 87 4.79 12.98 -40.06
CA PRO A 87 5.17 14.38 -40.21
C PRO A 87 6.67 14.53 -40.53
N VAL A 88 7.48 13.52 -40.22
CA VAL A 88 8.94 13.51 -40.49
C VAL A 88 9.21 13.39 -41.99
N VAL A 89 8.37 12.65 -42.73
CA VAL A 89 8.46 12.52 -44.19
C VAL A 89 8.21 13.84 -44.90
N ASP A 90 7.30 14.66 -44.38
CA ASP A 90 7.04 15.97 -44.97
C ASP A 90 8.13 16.97 -44.57
N PHE A 91 8.56 16.97 -43.30
CA PHE A 91 9.70 17.75 -42.84
C PHE A 91 10.99 17.48 -43.64
N SER A 92 11.26 16.22 -44.02
CA SER A 92 12.44 15.88 -44.82
C SER A 92 12.46 16.51 -46.22
N LYS A 93 11.30 17.00 -46.72
CA LYS A 93 11.17 17.65 -48.03
C LYS A 93 11.19 19.18 -47.94
N GLU A 94 10.93 19.74 -46.76
CA GLU A 94 10.80 21.19 -46.55
C GLU A 94 12.15 21.90 -46.55
N GLU A 95 13.18 21.26 -46.01
CA GLU A 95 14.51 21.85 -45.84
C GLU A 95 15.61 21.04 -46.53
N LYS A 96 16.63 21.74 -47.00
CA LYS A 96 17.86 21.14 -47.54
C LYS A 96 18.95 21.08 -46.47
N GLY A 97 19.74 20.02 -46.52
CA GLY A 97 20.84 19.75 -45.59
C GLY A 97 22.22 19.91 -46.22
N GLY A 98 23.22 19.49 -45.45
CA GLY A 98 24.63 19.48 -45.84
C GLY A 98 25.36 20.81 -45.66
N LEU A 99 26.68 20.80 -45.90
CA LEU A 99 27.61 21.91 -45.62
C LEU A 99 27.17 23.29 -46.17
N LYS A 100 26.39 23.32 -47.26
CA LYS A 100 25.91 24.54 -47.92
C LYS A 100 24.37 24.65 -47.94
N GLY A 101 23.65 23.70 -47.34
CA GLY A 101 22.18 23.65 -47.40
C GLY A 101 21.65 23.41 -48.82
N ASP A 102 22.37 22.65 -49.65
CA ASP A 102 22.02 22.41 -51.06
C ASP A 102 21.63 20.96 -51.37
N VAL A 103 21.81 20.04 -50.41
CA VAL A 103 21.54 18.60 -50.54
C VAL A 103 20.12 18.29 -50.06
N ASN A 104 19.40 17.44 -50.80
CA ASN A 104 18.08 16.99 -50.36
C ASN A 104 18.25 15.99 -49.20
N LYS A 105 17.45 16.12 -48.14
CA LYS A 105 17.51 15.18 -47.04
C LYS A 105 16.88 13.84 -47.44
N VAL A 106 17.53 12.74 -47.08
CA VAL A 106 17.06 11.37 -47.28
C VAL A 106 16.33 10.92 -46.03
N TYR A 107 15.04 10.62 -46.18
CA TYR A 107 14.24 10.05 -45.09
C TYR A 107 14.60 8.57 -44.88
N GLN A 108 14.84 8.20 -43.62
CA GLN A 108 15.05 6.82 -43.17
C GLN A 108 14.16 6.58 -41.95
N GLN A 109 13.40 5.49 -41.97
CA GLN A 109 12.72 4.99 -40.77
C GLN A 109 13.52 3.82 -40.21
N VAL A 110 13.83 3.84 -38.92
CA VAL A 110 14.74 2.87 -38.30
C VAL A 110 14.16 2.28 -37.03
N THR A 111 14.52 1.03 -36.75
CA THR A 111 14.23 0.39 -35.47
C THR A 111 15.32 0.70 -34.44
N LEU A 112 15.03 0.47 -33.16
CA LEU A 112 16.05 0.55 -32.10
C LEU A 112 17.19 -0.43 -32.37
N GLY A 113 16.87 -1.65 -32.85
CA GLY A 113 17.84 -2.68 -33.19
C GLY A 113 18.76 -2.33 -34.36
N ASP A 114 18.35 -1.42 -35.25
CA ASP A 114 19.22 -0.91 -36.30
C ASP A 114 20.34 -0.02 -35.74
N LEU A 115 20.09 0.63 -34.61
CA LEU A 115 20.99 1.58 -33.96
C LEU A 115 21.74 0.99 -32.76
N TRP A 116 21.46 -0.23 -32.31
CA TRP A 116 22.18 -0.82 -31.18
C TRP A 116 23.64 -1.14 -31.51
N SER A 117 24.55 -0.68 -30.66
CA SER A 117 25.97 -1.10 -30.68
C SER A 117 26.12 -2.60 -30.35
N LYS A 118 25.31 -3.10 -29.42
CA LYS A 118 25.15 -4.51 -29.06
C LYS A 118 23.67 -4.77 -28.73
N ALA A 119 23.09 -5.89 -29.13
CA ALA A 119 21.73 -6.21 -28.71
C ALA A 119 21.64 -6.31 -27.17
N PRO A 120 20.52 -5.87 -26.55
CA PRO A 120 20.26 -6.11 -25.13
C PRO A 120 20.32 -7.61 -24.79
N ASP A 121 20.73 -7.93 -23.57
CA ASP A 121 20.83 -9.33 -23.11
C ASP A 121 19.45 -9.93 -22.72
N TYR A 122 18.34 -9.28 -23.08
CA TYR A 122 16.95 -9.70 -22.88
C TYR A 122 16.16 -9.63 -24.18
N GLN A 123 15.05 -10.38 -24.26
CA GLN A 123 14.19 -10.40 -25.44
C GLN A 123 13.45 -9.06 -25.59
N PHE A 124 13.63 -8.39 -26.73
CA PHE A 124 12.99 -7.12 -27.09
C PHE A 124 11.85 -7.37 -28.11
N PRO A 125 10.80 -6.52 -28.21
CA PRO A 125 9.71 -6.73 -29.17
C PRO A 125 10.21 -6.86 -30.62
N GLU A 126 9.59 -7.77 -31.37
CA GLU A 126 10.07 -8.18 -32.68
C GLU A 126 10.09 -7.03 -33.71
N GLU A 127 9.17 -6.09 -33.60
CA GLU A 127 9.04 -4.92 -34.46
C GLU A 127 10.25 -3.98 -34.38
N HIS A 128 11.02 -4.04 -33.28
CA HIS A 128 12.23 -3.24 -33.09
C HIS A 128 13.52 -4.02 -33.36
N HIS A 129 13.45 -5.26 -33.85
CA HIS A 129 14.65 -6.01 -34.22
C HIS A 129 15.31 -5.40 -35.46
N LYS A 130 16.64 -5.49 -35.50
CA LYS A 130 17.45 -5.01 -36.61
C LYS A 130 16.93 -5.51 -37.96
N GLY A 131 16.75 -4.60 -38.91
CA GLY A 131 16.35 -4.87 -40.28
C GLY A 131 14.86 -5.10 -40.52
N LYS A 132 13.99 -4.95 -39.50
CA LYS A 132 12.55 -5.18 -39.64
C LYS A 132 11.84 -4.17 -40.54
N LEU A 133 12.31 -2.93 -40.56
CA LEU A 133 11.78 -1.87 -41.45
C LEU A 133 12.50 -1.80 -42.81
N GLY A 134 13.48 -2.68 -43.05
CA GLY A 134 14.25 -2.75 -44.30
C GLY A 134 15.75 -2.65 -44.10
N ASN A 135 16.50 -2.54 -45.21
CA ASN A 135 17.96 -2.41 -45.16
C ASN A 135 18.37 -0.97 -44.88
N LEU A 136 18.91 -0.73 -43.69
CA LEU A 136 19.51 0.55 -43.32
C LEU A 136 20.92 0.69 -43.93
N SER A 137 21.17 1.80 -44.62
CA SER A 137 22.49 2.14 -45.15
C SER A 137 22.69 3.64 -45.12
N PHE A 138 23.67 4.09 -44.33
CA PHE A 138 24.17 5.46 -44.37
C PHE A 138 25.41 5.52 -45.25
N VAL A 139 25.55 6.57 -46.04
CA VAL A 139 26.69 6.77 -46.94
C VAL A 139 27.21 8.20 -46.77
N HIS A 140 28.50 8.39 -46.99
CA HIS A 140 29.10 9.70 -46.97
C HIS A 140 28.50 10.66 -48.03
N ASN A 141 28.59 11.96 -47.74
CA ASN A 141 28.07 13.11 -48.49
C ASN A 141 26.54 13.16 -48.64
N GLU A 142 25.82 12.54 -47.70
CA GLU A 142 24.36 12.56 -47.64
C GLU A 142 23.88 13.22 -46.34
N SER A 143 22.68 13.80 -46.39
CA SER A 143 21.96 14.33 -45.22
C SER A 143 20.75 13.45 -44.95
N TYR A 144 20.58 12.96 -43.73
CA TYR A 144 19.51 12.05 -43.34
C TYR A 144 18.60 12.68 -42.29
N VAL A 145 17.28 12.53 -42.50
CA VAL A 145 16.29 12.66 -41.43
C VAL A 145 15.86 11.26 -41.03
N ILE A 146 16.12 10.91 -39.78
CA ILE A 146 16.01 9.55 -39.26
C ILE A 146 14.86 9.53 -38.26
N GLU A 147 13.72 8.95 -38.67
CA GLU A 147 12.61 8.65 -37.77
C GLU A 147 12.92 7.36 -37.02
N ILE A 148 13.09 7.45 -35.71
CA ILE A 148 13.25 6.28 -34.84
C ILE A 148 11.85 5.78 -34.48
N LEU A 149 11.60 4.48 -34.66
CA LEU A 149 10.37 3.84 -34.21
C LEU A 149 10.27 3.92 -32.68
N ASP A 150 9.25 4.62 -32.19
CA ASP A 150 9.04 4.83 -30.76
C ASP A 150 8.62 3.54 -30.04
N PHE A 151 9.03 3.41 -28.78
CA PHE A 151 8.79 2.25 -27.93
C PHE A 151 8.20 2.69 -26.59
N THR A 152 7.07 2.11 -26.19
CA THR A 152 6.47 2.36 -24.88
C THR A 152 6.48 1.07 -24.06
N LYS A 153 7.08 1.13 -22.86
CA LYS A 153 7.03 0.00 -21.91
C LYS A 153 5.59 -0.28 -21.50
N GLN A 154 5.27 -1.56 -21.35
CA GLN A 154 3.98 -1.99 -20.86
C GLN A 154 3.86 -1.67 -19.36
N GLU A 155 2.81 -0.98 -18.92
CA GLU A 155 2.53 -0.85 -17.49
C GLU A 155 2.03 -2.20 -16.96
N ILE A 156 2.68 -2.69 -15.90
CA ILE A 156 2.29 -3.85 -15.11
C ILE A 156 1.99 -3.34 -13.70
N ARG A 157 0.80 -3.65 -13.19
CA ARG A 157 0.32 -3.10 -11.93
C ARG A 157 0.06 -4.19 -10.91
N PHE A 158 0.55 -3.99 -9.70
CA PHE A 158 0.38 -4.92 -8.57
C PHE A 158 -0.39 -4.26 -7.42
N GLY A 159 -1.56 -4.81 -7.09
CA GLY A 159 -2.28 -4.53 -5.86
C GLY A 159 -1.71 -5.37 -4.72
N VAL A 160 -1.24 -4.76 -3.64
CA VAL A 160 -0.64 -5.45 -2.49
C VAL A 160 -1.43 -5.13 -1.24
N PHE A 161 -2.10 -6.15 -0.68
CA PHE A 161 -3.08 -5.98 0.39
C PHE A 161 -2.59 -6.67 1.68
N PHE A 162 -2.30 -5.89 2.73
CA PHE A 162 -1.82 -6.39 4.01
C PHE A 162 -2.89 -6.30 5.11
N ASP A 163 -3.45 -7.43 5.53
CA ASP A 163 -4.53 -7.42 6.51
C ASP A 163 -4.06 -7.19 7.96
N GLY A 164 -5.00 -6.85 8.84
CA GLY A 164 -4.79 -6.65 10.26
C GLY A 164 -4.53 -7.96 11.00
N THR A 165 -3.78 -7.89 12.10
CA THR A 165 -3.40 -9.04 12.92
C THR A 165 -4.60 -9.76 13.52
N GLY A 166 -4.61 -11.08 13.43
CA GLY A 166 -5.75 -11.89 13.86
C GLY A 166 -6.90 -11.88 12.88
N ASN A 167 -6.74 -11.21 11.74
CA ASN A 167 -7.69 -11.28 10.63
C ASN A 167 -7.12 -12.11 9.51
N ASN A 168 -8.01 -12.90 8.94
CA ASN A 168 -7.78 -13.64 7.73
C ASN A 168 -9.14 -13.71 7.04
N SER A 169 -9.28 -13.03 5.91
CA SER A 169 -10.58 -12.91 5.22
C SER A 169 -11.06 -14.27 4.69
N PHE A 170 -10.13 -15.17 4.34
CA PHE A 170 -10.44 -16.55 3.98
C PHE A 170 -10.99 -17.33 5.20
N ASN A 171 -10.34 -17.24 6.37
CA ASN A 171 -10.84 -17.89 7.59
C ASN A 171 -12.18 -17.30 8.05
N ALA A 172 -12.39 -15.99 7.92
CA ALA A 172 -13.65 -15.33 8.26
C ALA A 172 -14.81 -15.79 7.37
N ASP A 173 -14.61 -15.83 6.04
CA ASP A 173 -15.60 -16.36 5.09
C ASP A 173 -15.84 -17.86 5.32
N PHE A 174 -14.77 -18.63 5.54
CA PHE A 174 -14.86 -20.05 5.85
C PHE A 174 -15.62 -20.32 7.16
N GLY A 175 -15.33 -19.56 8.22
CA GLY A 175 -16.00 -19.64 9.51
C GLY A 175 -17.48 -19.29 9.40
N ALA A 176 -17.85 -18.26 8.62
CA ALA A 176 -19.23 -17.93 8.34
C ALA A 176 -19.97 -19.07 7.63
N ARG A 177 -19.34 -19.74 6.65
CA ARG A 177 -19.92 -20.91 5.96
C ARG A 177 -20.11 -22.12 6.86
N CYS A 178 -19.22 -22.34 7.84
CA CYS A 178 -19.37 -23.41 8.83
C CYS A 178 -20.48 -23.12 9.87
N GLU A 179 -20.94 -21.88 10.00
CA GLU A 179 -22.04 -21.48 10.89
C GLU A 179 -23.40 -21.45 10.20
N ASP A 180 -23.44 -21.47 8.86
CA ASP A 180 -24.67 -21.54 8.10
C ASP A 180 -25.25 -22.96 8.15
N ASP A 181 -26.55 -23.11 8.42
CA ASP A 181 -27.24 -24.41 8.56
C ASP A 181 -27.40 -25.16 7.21
N ASP A 182 -26.91 -24.57 6.11
CA ASP A 182 -26.93 -25.11 4.76
C ASP A 182 -25.79 -26.10 4.48
N PHE A 183 -25.92 -26.82 3.36
CA PHE A 183 -25.02 -27.90 2.94
C PHE A 183 -23.54 -27.46 2.90
N VAL A 184 -22.75 -27.94 3.86
CA VAL A 184 -21.28 -27.91 3.84
C VAL A 184 -20.79 -29.04 2.93
N PRO A 185 -20.04 -28.79 1.84
CA PRO A 185 -19.50 -29.85 0.98
C PRO A 185 -18.67 -30.88 1.77
N ASP A 186 -18.81 -32.17 1.42
CA ASP A 186 -18.15 -33.31 2.08
C ASP A 186 -16.63 -33.12 2.25
N GLU A 187 -15.98 -32.39 1.34
CA GLU A 187 -14.54 -32.11 1.32
C GLU A 187 -14.08 -31.17 2.45
N ILE A 188 -14.97 -30.33 2.99
CA ILE A 188 -14.64 -29.33 4.02
C ILE A 188 -15.33 -29.60 5.37
N GLN A 189 -16.21 -30.61 5.44
CA GLN A 189 -16.94 -30.98 6.65
C GLN A 189 -16.02 -31.32 7.84
N GLY A 190 -14.92 -32.04 7.59
CA GLY A 190 -13.96 -32.38 8.66
C GLY A 190 -13.29 -31.16 9.30
N VAL A 191 -13.03 -30.09 8.52
CA VAL A 191 -12.45 -28.85 9.04
C VAL A 191 -13.47 -28.05 9.83
N CYS A 192 -14.74 -28.02 9.41
CA CYS A 192 -15.82 -27.41 10.21
C CYS A 192 -16.04 -28.18 11.53
N GLU A 193 -15.98 -29.51 11.53
CA GLU A 193 -16.07 -30.34 12.75
C GLU A 193 -14.92 -30.01 13.72
N ASP A 194 -13.68 -29.91 13.24
CA ASP A 194 -12.53 -29.49 14.03
C ASP A 194 -12.70 -28.05 14.57
N LEU A 195 -13.23 -27.11 13.77
CA LEU A 195 -13.55 -25.75 14.20
C LEU A 195 -14.59 -25.70 15.33
N THR A 196 -15.58 -26.61 15.31
CA THR A 196 -16.53 -26.74 16.42
C THR A 196 -15.91 -27.26 17.70
N SER A 197 -14.82 -28.03 17.59
CA SER A 197 -14.10 -28.60 18.73
C SER A 197 -13.20 -27.57 19.45
N PHE A 198 -12.75 -26.52 18.75
CA PHE A 198 -12.12 -25.38 19.41
C PHE A 198 -13.13 -24.68 20.32
N SER A 199 -12.69 -24.29 21.51
CA SER A 199 -13.54 -23.45 22.36
C SER A 199 -13.90 -22.15 21.61
N LYS A 200 -15.07 -21.55 21.84
CA LYS A 200 -15.42 -20.21 21.31
C LYS A 200 -14.34 -19.15 21.57
N ARG A 201 -13.48 -19.34 22.57
CA ARG A 201 -12.35 -18.43 22.86
C ARG A 201 -11.13 -18.66 21.97
N HIS A 202 -11.07 -19.73 21.18
CA HIS A 202 -9.91 -20.14 20.38
C HIS A 202 -10.16 -20.09 18.86
N ARG A 203 -11.38 -19.77 18.42
CA ARG A 203 -11.73 -19.66 17.00
C ARG A 203 -11.16 -18.44 16.29
N GLY A 204 -10.80 -17.38 17.02
CA GLY A 204 -9.94 -16.30 16.49
C GLY A 204 -10.46 -15.68 15.19
N SER A 205 -9.64 -15.69 14.14
CA SER A 205 -9.93 -15.16 12.81
C SER A 205 -11.19 -15.74 12.14
N TYR A 206 -11.62 -16.93 12.54
CA TYR A 206 -12.84 -17.58 12.01
C TYR A 206 -14.16 -16.99 12.56
N ASP A 207 -14.11 -16.35 13.74
CA ASP A 207 -15.29 -15.71 14.33
C ASP A 207 -15.41 -14.23 13.89
N ASN A 208 -14.39 -13.68 13.21
CA ASN A 208 -14.39 -12.30 12.71
C ASN A 208 -15.17 -12.16 11.39
N SER A 209 -15.48 -10.91 11.00
CA SER A 209 -15.94 -10.58 9.64
C SER A 209 -14.75 -10.28 8.71
N ILE A 210 -15.02 -10.25 7.40
CA ILE A 210 -14.07 -9.77 6.39
C ILE A 210 -13.68 -8.32 6.72
N THR A 211 -12.39 -7.99 6.57
CA THR A 211 -11.88 -6.63 6.78
C THR A 211 -12.03 -5.79 5.51
N ASN A 212 -11.81 -4.48 5.63
CA ASN A 212 -11.81 -3.62 4.45
C ASN A 212 -10.63 -3.90 3.51
N ILE A 213 -9.55 -4.53 4.00
CA ILE A 213 -8.46 -5.00 3.15
C ILE A 213 -8.90 -6.20 2.32
N GLY A 214 -9.60 -7.16 2.92
CA GLY A 214 -10.22 -8.28 2.19
C GLY A 214 -11.17 -7.79 1.10
N ARG A 215 -12.11 -6.91 1.46
CA ARG A 215 -13.07 -6.31 0.51
C ARG A 215 -12.37 -5.57 -0.64
N LEU A 216 -11.32 -4.78 -0.33
CA LEU A 216 -10.57 -4.05 -1.36
C LEU A 216 -9.81 -4.99 -2.29
N SER A 217 -9.23 -6.06 -1.74
CA SER A 217 -8.53 -7.09 -2.53
C SER A 217 -9.48 -7.82 -3.47
N GLU A 218 -10.68 -8.16 -3.02
CA GLU A 218 -11.72 -8.79 -3.85
C GLU A 218 -12.25 -7.85 -4.94
N SER A 219 -12.36 -6.54 -4.63
CA SER A 219 -12.79 -5.55 -5.62
C SER A 219 -11.73 -5.20 -6.65
N TYR A 220 -10.47 -5.61 -6.46
CA TYR A 220 -9.36 -5.28 -7.35
C TYR A 220 -9.47 -6.08 -8.65
N ASP A 221 -9.64 -5.37 -9.77
CA ASP A 221 -9.94 -5.94 -11.08
C ASP A 221 -8.68 -6.58 -11.71
N SER A 222 -8.36 -7.79 -11.26
CA SER A 222 -7.27 -8.60 -11.79
C SER A 222 -7.61 -9.32 -13.10
N GLU A 223 -8.81 -9.11 -13.68
CA GLU A 223 -9.15 -9.69 -14.98
C GLU A 223 -8.48 -8.94 -16.15
N GLN A 224 -7.96 -7.74 -15.89
CA GLN A 224 -7.15 -7.02 -16.85
C GLN A 224 -5.78 -7.68 -17.01
N LYS A 225 -5.35 -7.91 -18.27
CA LYS A 225 -4.15 -8.67 -18.65
C LYS A 225 -2.83 -8.26 -17.95
N ASN A 226 -2.76 -7.04 -17.42
CA ASN A 226 -1.55 -6.46 -16.83
C ASN A 226 -1.71 -6.08 -15.35
N VAL A 227 -2.83 -6.46 -14.74
CA VAL A 227 -3.17 -6.10 -13.37
C VAL A 227 -3.20 -7.37 -12.54
N PHE A 228 -2.38 -7.40 -11.50
CA PHE A 228 -2.25 -8.54 -10.61
C PHE A 228 -2.45 -8.08 -9.17
N SER A 229 -2.83 -9.00 -8.29
CA SER A 229 -2.94 -8.70 -6.87
C SER A 229 -2.39 -9.83 -6.00
N ILE A 230 -1.89 -9.44 -4.83
CA ILE A 230 -1.58 -10.37 -3.75
C ILE A 230 -2.27 -9.92 -2.47
N TYR A 231 -2.90 -10.89 -1.81
CA TYR A 231 -3.43 -10.72 -0.46
C TYR A 231 -2.49 -11.39 0.53
N MET A 232 -2.13 -10.63 1.56
CA MET A 232 -1.27 -11.01 2.66
C MET A 232 -2.11 -11.04 3.93
N GLU A 233 -2.23 -12.23 4.49
CA GLU A 233 -2.97 -12.49 5.71
C GLU A 233 -2.39 -11.68 6.87
N GLY A 234 -3.23 -11.42 7.88
CA GLY A 234 -2.80 -10.72 9.08
C GLY A 234 -1.65 -11.42 9.78
N VAL A 235 -0.74 -10.65 10.38
CA VAL A 235 0.26 -11.17 11.32
C VAL A 235 -0.42 -12.15 12.29
N GLY A 236 0.21 -13.30 12.56
CA GLY A 236 -0.28 -14.30 13.50
C GLY A 236 -1.47 -15.17 13.06
N THR A 237 -1.94 -15.06 11.82
CA THR A 237 -2.94 -15.98 11.23
C THR A 237 -2.34 -16.74 10.05
N LYS A 238 -2.97 -17.86 9.68
CA LYS A 238 -2.73 -18.58 8.42
C LYS A 238 -4.01 -19.26 7.95
N ALA A 239 -4.27 -19.31 6.64
CA ALA A 239 -5.46 -19.98 6.12
C ALA A 239 -5.51 -21.44 6.59
N LEU A 240 -6.68 -21.85 7.09
CA LEU A 240 -6.95 -23.24 7.52
C LEU A 240 -6.13 -23.73 8.73
N GLU A 241 -5.48 -22.82 9.47
CA GLU A 241 -4.70 -23.14 10.67
C GLU A 241 -5.18 -22.35 11.90
N GLU A 242 -4.86 -22.83 13.11
CA GLU A 242 -5.16 -22.14 14.37
C GLU A 242 -4.33 -20.85 14.50
N ASP A 243 -4.95 -19.76 14.95
CA ASP A 243 -4.27 -18.47 15.15
C ASP A 243 -3.16 -18.57 16.21
N GLU A 244 -1.94 -18.11 15.88
CA GLU A 244 -0.81 -18.12 16.80
C GLU A 244 -0.74 -16.85 17.67
N ARG A 245 -1.42 -16.92 18.82
CA ARG A 245 -1.54 -15.79 19.76
C ARG A 245 -0.23 -15.28 20.36
N PHE A 246 0.80 -16.12 20.45
CA PHE A 246 2.10 -15.76 21.00
C PHE A 246 3.21 -16.64 20.38
N PRO A 247 4.35 -16.07 19.90
CA PRO A 247 4.79 -14.68 19.99
C PRO A 247 4.22 -13.74 18.90
N ASP A 248 3.65 -14.28 17.83
CA ASP A 248 3.37 -13.53 16.59
C ASP A 248 2.33 -12.41 16.77
N MET A 249 1.11 -12.76 17.15
CA MET A 249 0.00 -11.80 17.37
C MET A 249 0.31 -10.77 18.48
N GLY A 250 1.13 -11.15 19.46
CA GLY A 250 1.42 -10.36 20.66
C GLY A 250 2.60 -9.40 20.51
N LEU A 251 3.65 -9.80 19.78
CA LEU A 251 4.92 -9.05 19.69
C LEU A 251 5.20 -8.47 18.31
N GLY A 252 4.48 -8.91 17.26
CA GLY A 252 4.73 -8.48 15.88
C GLY A 252 6.07 -8.94 15.31
N THR A 253 6.75 -9.87 15.99
CA THR A 253 8.04 -10.47 15.65
C THR A 253 7.89 -11.97 15.41
N GLY A 254 8.78 -12.58 14.62
CA GLY A 254 8.73 -14.01 14.29
C GLY A 254 8.47 -14.25 12.81
N ASP A 255 8.23 -15.49 12.42
CA ASP A 255 8.03 -15.88 11.01
C ASP A 255 6.75 -15.27 10.39
N ARG A 256 5.83 -14.76 11.22
CA ARG A 256 4.64 -14.02 10.80
C ARG A 256 4.64 -12.53 11.16
N GLY A 257 5.80 -11.97 11.55
CA GLY A 257 5.95 -10.54 11.87
C GLY A 257 5.96 -9.61 10.66
N VAL A 258 6.01 -8.29 10.88
CA VAL A 258 5.95 -7.25 9.82
C VAL A 258 6.99 -7.47 8.72
N ILE A 259 8.25 -7.72 9.09
CA ILE A 259 9.35 -7.94 8.13
C ILE A 259 9.12 -9.23 7.33
N SER A 260 8.73 -10.32 8.00
CA SER A 260 8.53 -11.62 7.39
C SER A 260 7.35 -11.63 6.40
N ILE A 261 6.25 -10.95 6.74
CA ILE A 261 5.12 -10.78 5.81
C ILE A 261 5.53 -9.93 4.60
N SER A 262 6.34 -8.88 4.80
CA SER A 262 6.91 -8.11 3.68
C SER A 262 7.81 -8.96 2.78
N GLN A 263 8.62 -9.85 3.36
CA GLN A 263 9.46 -10.80 2.61
C GLN A 263 8.61 -11.78 1.81
N LEU A 264 7.58 -12.37 2.44
CA LEU A 264 6.66 -13.29 1.78
C LEU A 264 5.89 -12.59 0.63
N ALA A 265 5.52 -11.33 0.80
CA ALA A 265 4.91 -10.54 -0.27
C ALA A 265 5.85 -10.40 -1.48
N CYS A 266 7.15 -10.14 -1.25
CA CYS A 266 8.15 -10.10 -2.33
C CYS A 266 8.27 -11.45 -3.05
N GLU A 267 8.21 -12.56 -2.31
CA GLU A 267 8.27 -13.91 -2.89
C GLU A 267 7.04 -14.22 -3.75
N LYS A 268 5.83 -13.89 -3.27
CA LYS A 268 4.60 -14.03 -4.07
C LYS A 268 4.64 -13.17 -5.34
N LEU A 269 5.14 -11.94 -5.25
CA LEU A 269 5.30 -11.06 -6.42
C LEU A 269 6.30 -11.64 -7.43
N ALA A 270 7.42 -12.21 -6.96
CA ALA A 270 8.39 -12.85 -7.83
C ALA A 270 7.77 -14.07 -8.54
N SER A 271 6.99 -14.89 -7.84
CA SER A 271 6.23 -15.98 -8.45
C SER A 271 5.26 -15.47 -9.52
N LEU A 272 4.49 -14.41 -9.25
CA LEU A 272 3.57 -13.83 -10.23
C LEU A 272 4.30 -13.34 -11.50
N ILE A 273 5.45 -12.70 -11.36
CA ILE A 273 6.28 -12.25 -12.49
C ILE A 273 6.72 -13.44 -13.34
N ILE A 274 7.16 -14.53 -12.70
CA ILE A 274 7.62 -15.74 -13.39
C ILE A 274 6.46 -16.46 -14.07
N GLU A 275 5.35 -16.69 -13.36
CA GLU A 275 4.18 -17.41 -13.84
C GLU A 275 3.49 -16.74 -15.02
N ASN A 276 3.53 -15.39 -15.06
CA ASN A 276 2.93 -14.60 -16.14
C ASN A 276 3.96 -14.16 -17.20
N GLU A 277 5.18 -14.71 -17.17
CA GLU A 277 6.26 -14.42 -18.12
C GLU A 277 6.52 -12.91 -18.30
N ILE A 278 6.41 -12.15 -17.20
CA ILE A 278 6.52 -10.68 -17.22
C ILE A 278 7.99 -10.29 -17.42
N ASN A 279 8.28 -9.65 -18.55
CA ASN A 279 9.59 -9.08 -18.80
C ASN A 279 9.76 -7.73 -18.09
N HIS A 280 10.23 -7.77 -16.85
CA HIS A 280 10.46 -6.58 -16.01
C HIS A 280 11.39 -5.53 -16.65
N ASN A 281 12.23 -5.88 -17.64
CA ASN A 281 13.07 -4.91 -18.35
C ASN A 281 12.28 -4.09 -19.40
N LEU A 282 11.12 -4.59 -19.83
CA LEU A 282 10.21 -3.94 -20.78
C LEU A 282 8.92 -3.44 -20.13
N SER A 283 8.87 -3.46 -18.81
CA SER A 283 7.66 -3.12 -18.06
C SER A 283 7.91 -1.99 -17.07
N ASN A 284 6.91 -1.13 -16.94
CA ASN A 284 6.81 -0.16 -15.87
C ASN A 284 6.01 -0.80 -14.74
N ILE A 285 6.64 -1.02 -13.59
CA ILE A 285 6.01 -1.68 -12.44
C ILE A 285 5.37 -0.61 -11.55
N VAL A 286 4.06 -0.72 -11.36
CA VAL A 286 3.28 0.20 -10.52
C VAL A 286 2.66 -0.56 -9.36
N PHE A 287 2.83 -0.06 -8.13
CA PHE A 287 2.25 -0.65 -6.94
C PHE A 287 1.09 0.18 -6.39
N ASP A 288 -0.01 -0.48 -6.03
CA ASP A 288 -1.08 0.05 -5.20
C ASP A 288 -1.10 -0.75 -3.88
N ILE A 289 -0.76 -0.10 -2.77
CA ILE A 289 -0.48 -0.77 -1.49
C ILE A 289 -1.57 -0.41 -0.49
N PHE A 290 -2.17 -1.42 0.14
CA PHE A 290 -3.18 -1.24 1.16
C PHE A 290 -2.78 -1.96 2.44
N GLY A 291 -3.14 -1.40 3.60
CA GLY A 291 -2.99 -2.15 4.84
C GLY A 291 -3.82 -1.66 6.00
N PHE A 292 -4.16 -2.58 6.92
CA PHE A 292 -4.90 -2.29 8.15
C PHE A 292 -4.08 -2.65 9.39
N SER A 293 -4.08 -1.79 10.41
CA SER A 293 -3.46 -2.07 11.72
C SER A 293 -1.95 -2.32 11.60
N ARG A 294 -1.47 -3.51 11.97
CA ARG A 294 -0.11 -3.97 11.70
C ARG A 294 0.14 -4.28 10.23
N GLY A 295 -0.87 -4.69 9.47
CA GLY A 295 -0.80 -4.75 8.02
C GLY A 295 -0.52 -3.37 7.41
N ALA A 296 -1.03 -2.28 7.98
CA ALA A 296 -0.66 -0.92 7.57
C ALA A 296 0.81 -0.59 7.93
N ALA A 297 1.33 -1.13 9.03
CA ALA A 297 2.76 -1.02 9.36
C ALA A 297 3.62 -1.78 8.33
N THR A 298 3.20 -2.99 7.92
CA THR A 298 3.81 -3.76 6.84
C THR A 298 3.74 -3.05 5.50
N ALA A 299 2.59 -2.47 5.14
CA ALA A 299 2.42 -1.67 3.92
C ALA A 299 3.43 -0.51 3.87
N ARG A 300 3.61 0.21 4.99
CA ARG A 300 4.59 1.30 5.09
C ARG A 300 6.02 0.80 4.96
N HIS A 301 6.35 -0.33 5.59
CA HIS A 301 7.66 -0.92 5.50
C HIS A 301 7.97 -1.39 4.07
N PHE A 302 7.04 -2.12 3.45
CA PHE A 302 7.13 -2.59 2.07
C PHE A 302 7.29 -1.44 1.07
N ALA A 303 6.54 -0.34 1.24
CA ALA A 303 6.69 0.87 0.43
C ALA A 303 8.11 1.47 0.56
N ASN A 304 8.70 1.45 1.75
CA ASN A 304 10.09 1.87 1.94
C ASN A 304 11.09 0.92 1.29
N GLU A 305 10.84 -0.39 1.26
CA GLU A 305 11.68 -1.35 0.53
C GLU A 305 11.64 -1.10 -0.98
N ILE A 306 10.52 -0.61 -1.54
CA ILE A 306 10.47 -0.14 -2.94
C ILE A 306 11.28 1.15 -3.10
N TYR A 307 11.10 2.12 -2.19
CA TYR A 307 11.74 3.44 -2.28
C TYR A 307 13.27 3.38 -2.19
N LYS A 308 13.83 2.38 -1.50
CA LYS A 308 15.28 2.12 -1.43
C LYS A 308 15.89 1.68 -2.76
N LYS A 309 15.10 1.34 -3.77
CA LYS A 309 15.56 0.85 -5.07
C LYS A 309 16.51 -0.34 -4.90
N MET A 310 17.71 -0.30 -5.49
CA MET A 310 18.71 -1.38 -5.48
C MET A 310 19.11 -1.86 -4.07
N ASP A 311 18.98 -1.00 -3.05
CA ASP A 311 19.29 -1.35 -1.65
C ASP A 311 18.07 -1.93 -0.90
N GLY A 312 16.94 -2.05 -1.58
CA GLY A 312 15.68 -2.53 -1.04
C GLY A 312 15.37 -3.97 -1.44
N LEU A 313 14.71 -4.69 -0.53
CA LEU A 313 14.40 -6.11 -0.71
C LEU A 313 13.57 -6.38 -1.98
N VAL A 314 12.70 -5.45 -2.37
CA VAL A 314 11.83 -5.61 -3.55
C VAL A 314 12.66 -5.68 -4.84
N TYR A 315 13.68 -4.83 -4.99
CA TYR A 315 14.55 -4.87 -6.18
C TYR A 315 15.38 -6.16 -6.19
N GLU A 316 15.90 -6.58 -5.04
CA GLU A 316 16.66 -7.83 -4.92
C GLU A 316 15.81 -9.04 -5.32
N LYS A 317 14.62 -9.20 -4.73
CA LYS A 317 13.77 -10.38 -4.92
C LYS A 317 13.15 -10.45 -6.31
N LEU A 318 12.81 -9.31 -6.90
CA LEU A 318 12.25 -9.23 -8.25
C LEU A 318 13.35 -9.13 -9.35
N GLN A 319 14.63 -9.18 -8.97
CA GLN A 319 15.79 -9.08 -9.88
C GLN A 319 15.78 -7.78 -10.72
N LEU A 320 15.31 -6.69 -10.13
CA LEU A 320 15.23 -5.38 -10.77
C LEU A 320 16.59 -4.69 -10.75
N ASN A 321 16.81 -3.80 -11.71
CA ASN A 321 18.06 -3.06 -11.86
C ASN A 321 17.81 -1.55 -11.90
N SER A 322 18.87 -0.76 -12.05
CA SER A 322 18.79 0.71 -12.06
C SER A 322 17.91 1.29 -13.17
N SER A 323 17.71 0.54 -14.26
CA SER A 323 16.90 0.94 -15.41
C SER A 323 15.43 0.48 -15.27
N SER A 324 15.11 -0.33 -14.26
CA SER A 324 13.73 -0.70 -13.94
C SER A 324 12.96 0.51 -13.41
N LYS A 325 11.87 0.85 -14.08
CA LYS A 325 10.95 1.90 -13.65
C LYS A 325 9.91 1.30 -12.71
N VAL A 326 10.09 1.57 -11.42
CA VAL A 326 9.18 1.15 -10.36
C VAL A 326 8.61 2.38 -9.67
N SER A 327 7.31 2.38 -9.44
CA SER A 327 6.63 3.48 -8.76
C SER A 327 5.51 2.95 -7.86
N ILE A 328 5.14 3.74 -6.86
CA ILE A 328 3.96 3.51 -6.03
C ILE A 328 2.92 4.54 -6.43
N ASN A 329 1.78 4.09 -6.91
CA ASN A 329 0.69 4.97 -7.27
C ASN A 329 -0.13 5.35 -6.03
N PHE A 330 -0.63 4.36 -5.29
CA PHE A 330 -1.49 4.60 -4.14
C PHE A 330 -1.02 3.86 -2.89
N ILE A 331 -1.09 4.51 -1.72
CA ILE A 331 -0.96 3.88 -0.41
C ILE A 331 -2.21 4.18 0.43
N GLY A 332 -3.05 3.17 0.65
CA GLY A 332 -4.28 3.24 1.45
C GLY A 332 -4.11 2.57 2.81
N LEU A 333 -4.07 3.36 3.89
CA LEU A 333 -3.84 2.86 5.24
C LEU A 333 -5.10 2.97 6.10
N TYR A 334 -5.36 1.94 6.89
CA TYR A 334 -6.35 1.93 7.95
C TYR A 334 -5.64 1.79 9.30
N ASP A 335 -5.75 2.83 10.12
CA ASP A 335 -5.43 2.87 11.54
C ASP A 335 -4.11 2.18 11.94
N THR A 336 -3.00 2.61 11.34
CA THR A 336 -1.67 2.03 11.56
C THR A 336 -1.30 1.88 13.04
N VAL A 337 -1.04 0.63 13.44
CA VAL A 337 -0.51 0.26 14.76
C VAL A 337 0.78 -0.54 14.55
N ALA A 338 1.90 -0.04 15.07
CA ALA A 338 3.21 -0.70 14.90
C ALA A 338 3.40 -1.89 15.83
N ALA A 339 2.82 -1.83 17.05
CA ALA A 339 2.95 -2.76 18.18
C ALA A 339 4.21 -3.65 18.12
N ILE A 340 5.36 -3.05 18.40
CA ILE A 340 6.61 -3.77 18.72
C ILE A 340 6.69 -3.80 20.25
N GLY A 341 5.84 -4.62 20.86
CA GLY A 341 5.96 -4.90 22.29
C GLY A 341 6.80 -6.15 22.42
N CYS A 342 8.09 -6.07 22.71
CA CYS A 342 8.91 -7.25 22.95
C CYS A 342 8.70 -7.69 24.42
N ILE A 343 8.48 -8.99 24.70
CA ILE A 343 8.36 -9.50 26.08
C ILE A 343 9.65 -9.30 26.92
N LYS A 344 10.75 -8.86 26.28
CA LYS A 344 11.95 -8.42 27.00
C LYS A 344 11.80 -7.06 27.71
N ASP A 345 10.80 -6.25 27.38
CA ASP A 345 10.58 -4.90 27.96
C ASP A 345 9.24 -4.74 28.70
N LEU A 346 8.64 -5.83 29.20
CA LEU A 346 7.58 -5.74 30.21
C LEU A 346 6.36 -4.86 29.81
N LEU A 347 5.96 -4.90 28.53
CA LEU A 347 4.83 -4.14 27.95
C LEU A 347 5.05 -2.62 27.91
N ASP A 348 6.26 -2.18 27.60
CA ASP A 348 6.47 -0.81 27.15
C ASP A 348 6.35 -0.73 25.62
N THR A 349 5.22 -0.19 25.11
CA THR A 349 5.04 0.19 23.70
C THR A 349 5.43 1.65 23.46
N THR A 350 6.14 2.28 24.41
CA THR A 350 6.46 3.71 24.43
C THR A 350 7.85 4.09 23.94
N ASP A 351 8.62 3.15 23.37
CA ASP A 351 9.92 3.46 22.79
C ASP A 351 9.89 3.54 21.24
N GLU A 352 10.72 4.43 20.68
CA GLU A 352 10.82 4.69 19.23
C GLU A 352 11.60 3.59 18.47
N ASN A 353 11.89 2.45 19.12
CA ASN A 353 12.90 1.50 18.68
C ASN A 353 12.31 0.38 17.82
N ASN A 354 12.01 0.70 16.56
CA ASN A 354 11.25 -0.20 15.69
C ASN A 354 12.00 -1.42 15.11
N HIS A 355 13.09 -1.91 15.71
CA HIS A 355 13.85 -3.12 15.31
C HIS A 355 13.96 -3.39 13.77
N GLY A 356 14.20 -2.35 12.96
CA GLY A 356 14.33 -2.47 11.50
C GLY A 356 13.06 -2.24 10.66
N ILE A 357 11.90 -2.02 11.30
CA ILE A 357 10.63 -1.69 10.63
C ILE A 357 10.56 -0.19 10.36
N ASN A 358 10.51 0.17 9.08
CA ASN A 358 10.39 1.57 8.66
C ASN A 358 8.94 2.00 8.44
N LEU A 359 8.48 2.91 9.29
CA LEU A 359 7.14 3.48 9.19
C LEU A 359 7.14 4.88 8.59
N TYR A 360 8.28 5.56 8.49
CA TYR A 360 8.31 6.88 7.88
C TYR A 360 8.04 6.78 6.38
N LEU A 361 7.16 7.63 5.85
CA LEU A 361 6.84 7.69 4.43
C LEU A 361 7.34 9.03 3.86
N PRO A 362 8.43 9.06 3.05
CA PRO A 362 8.84 10.26 2.34
C PRO A 362 7.70 10.91 1.55
N LYS A 363 7.77 12.23 1.37
CA LYS A 363 6.72 13.01 0.69
C LYS A 363 6.47 12.53 -0.76
N ASP A 364 7.53 12.07 -1.42
CA ASP A 364 7.58 11.59 -2.80
C ASP A 364 7.50 10.06 -2.90
N ILE A 365 7.16 9.35 -1.81
CA ILE A 365 7.14 7.87 -1.82
C ILE A 365 6.09 7.29 -2.77
N ALA A 366 4.97 7.98 -2.95
CA ALA A 366 3.86 7.57 -3.80
C ALA A 366 3.12 8.77 -4.40
N ASN A 367 2.36 8.57 -5.48
CA ASN A 367 1.52 9.64 -6.04
C ASN A 367 0.45 10.11 -5.03
N LYS A 368 -0.09 9.17 -4.24
CA LYS A 368 -1.08 9.47 -3.19
C LYS A 368 -0.92 8.54 -2.00
N VAL A 369 -0.92 9.12 -0.80
CA VAL A 369 -1.03 8.41 0.48
C VAL A 369 -2.25 8.92 1.22
N VAL A 370 -3.12 8.02 1.66
CA VAL A 370 -4.30 8.31 2.48
C VAL A 370 -4.34 7.37 3.67
N HIS A 371 -4.53 7.93 4.86
CA HIS A 371 -4.61 7.16 6.10
C HIS A 371 -5.89 7.50 6.87
N PHE A 372 -6.77 6.51 7.04
CA PHE A 372 -7.94 6.62 7.91
C PHE A 372 -7.58 6.25 9.34
N THR A 373 -7.98 7.06 10.31
CA THR A 373 -7.65 6.85 11.73
C THR A 373 -8.91 6.78 12.58
N ALA A 374 -8.89 5.92 13.60
CA ALA A 374 -9.99 5.73 14.52
C ALA A 374 -10.00 6.80 15.61
N HIS A 375 -11.05 7.63 15.64
CA HIS A 375 -11.18 8.72 16.61
C HIS A 375 -11.46 8.25 18.04
N HIS A 376 -12.23 7.17 18.22
CA HIS A 376 -12.68 6.69 19.52
C HIS A 376 -11.80 5.55 20.08
N GLU A 377 -10.74 5.16 19.37
CA GLU A 377 -9.82 4.11 19.83
C GLU A 377 -8.98 4.60 21.01
N CYS A 378 -9.09 3.94 22.16
CA CYS A 378 -8.40 4.35 23.39
C CYS A 378 -7.62 3.22 24.06
N ARG A 379 -7.47 2.04 23.44
CA ARG A 379 -6.72 0.93 24.04
C ARG A 379 -5.23 1.25 24.10
N ASP A 380 -4.63 0.84 25.21
CA ASP A 380 -3.21 1.09 25.52
C ASP A 380 -2.26 0.46 24.48
N ASN A 381 -2.61 -0.72 23.99
CA ASN A 381 -1.80 -1.46 23.02
C ASN A 381 -2.04 -1.03 21.55
N PHE A 382 -2.94 -0.07 21.29
CA PHE A 382 -3.35 0.35 19.94
C PHE A 382 -2.91 1.78 19.63
N SER A 383 -1.64 2.07 19.92
CA SER A 383 -1.01 3.35 19.64
C SER A 383 -0.98 3.64 18.14
N LEU A 384 -1.54 4.79 17.74
CA LEU A 384 -1.57 5.23 16.35
C LEU A 384 -0.17 5.64 15.88
N ASN A 385 0.22 5.25 14.68
CA ASN A 385 1.37 5.81 13.98
C ASN A 385 0.89 6.74 12.87
N SER A 386 1.00 8.05 13.11
CA SER A 386 0.49 9.07 12.19
C SER A 386 1.33 9.16 10.91
N VAL A 387 0.70 9.66 9.84
CA VAL A 387 1.36 10.09 8.58
C VAL A 387 1.25 11.60 8.35
N ALA A 388 0.56 12.31 9.26
CA ALA A 388 0.42 13.75 9.22
C ALA A 388 1.68 14.46 9.77
N PRO A 389 1.98 15.68 9.29
CA PRO A 389 1.22 16.44 8.30
C PRO A 389 1.59 16.15 6.84
N GLU A 390 2.59 15.30 6.56
CA GLU A 390 3.14 15.10 5.21
C GLU A 390 2.15 14.46 4.24
N HIS A 391 1.30 13.55 4.73
CA HIS A 391 0.32 12.81 3.93
C HIS A 391 -1.11 13.06 4.43
N GLN A 392 -2.11 12.75 3.60
CA GLN A 392 -3.51 12.98 3.96
C GLN A 392 -3.95 11.97 5.02
N GLU A 393 -4.29 12.47 6.21
CA GLU A 393 -4.79 11.69 7.33
C GLU A 393 -6.19 12.17 7.71
N ILE A 394 -7.18 11.26 7.66
CA ILE A 394 -8.59 11.54 7.90
C ILE A 394 -9.01 10.78 9.15
N ALA A 395 -9.39 11.51 10.20
CA ALA A 395 -9.98 10.92 11.39
C ALA A 395 -11.46 10.60 11.13
N LEU A 396 -11.85 9.36 11.39
CA LEU A 396 -13.21 8.86 11.26
C LEU A 396 -13.79 8.53 12.64
N LEU A 397 -15.07 8.81 12.83
CA LEU A 397 -15.84 8.29 13.97
C LEU A 397 -15.76 6.76 13.95
N GLY A 398 -15.35 6.17 15.07
CA GLY A 398 -15.21 4.73 15.22
C GLY A 398 -14.00 4.34 16.06
N VAL A 399 -13.96 3.08 16.49
CA VAL A 399 -12.76 2.42 17.04
C VAL A 399 -12.01 1.67 15.92
N HIS A 400 -10.88 1.05 16.24
CA HIS A 400 -9.96 0.44 15.26
C HIS A 400 -10.65 -0.41 14.16
N SER A 401 -11.50 -1.35 14.55
CA SER A 401 -12.18 -2.27 13.63
C SER A 401 -13.49 -1.71 13.07
N ASP A 402 -14.02 -0.60 13.60
CA ASP A 402 -15.05 0.17 12.88
C ASP A 402 -14.44 0.83 11.63
N ILE A 403 -13.13 1.07 11.63
CA ILE A 403 -12.43 1.72 10.52
C ILE A 403 -11.83 0.68 9.57
N GLY A 404 -11.07 -0.28 10.08
CA GLY A 404 -10.44 -1.31 9.24
C GLY A 404 -11.31 -2.53 8.93
N GLY A 405 -12.42 -2.67 9.63
CA GLY A 405 -13.32 -3.82 9.53
C GLY A 405 -12.96 -4.99 10.44
N GLY A 406 -13.83 -6.00 10.44
CA GLY A 406 -13.71 -7.23 11.20
C GLY A 406 -14.84 -7.47 12.20
N TYR A 407 -15.73 -6.50 12.41
CA TYR A 407 -16.90 -6.69 13.28
C TYR A 407 -18.01 -7.47 12.56
N LYS A 408 -18.56 -8.46 13.28
CA LYS A 408 -19.63 -9.36 12.83
C LYS A 408 -20.87 -9.27 13.72
N ASP A 409 -20.66 -9.26 15.02
CA ASP A 409 -21.74 -9.38 16.00
C ASP A 409 -22.54 -8.07 16.15
N PRO A 410 -23.89 -8.13 16.09
CA PRO A 410 -24.73 -6.96 16.32
C PRO A 410 -24.87 -6.61 17.81
N ILE A 411 -24.02 -7.16 18.69
CA ILE A 411 -24.07 -7.00 20.14
C ILE A 411 -22.68 -6.68 20.67
N ASP A 412 -22.57 -5.53 21.34
CA ASP A 412 -21.38 -5.12 22.07
C ASP A 412 -21.59 -5.33 23.57
N SER A 413 -20.84 -6.26 24.17
CA SER A 413 -20.97 -6.65 25.57
C SER A 413 -19.62 -6.67 26.29
N VAL A 414 -19.34 -5.63 27.07
CA VAL A 414 -18.00 -5.34 27.61
C VAL A 414 -18.01 -4.93 29.07
N MET A 415 -16.92 -5.22 29.78
CA MET A 415 -16.70 -4.75 31.16
C MET A 415 -16.01 -3.38 31.14
N ILE A 416 -16.78 -2.30 31.25
CA ILE A 416 -16.29 -0.92 31.08
C ILE A 416 -15.57 -0.35 32.31
N MET A 417 -15.83 -0.90 33.50
CA MET A 417 -15.19 -0.46 34.75
C MET A 417 -14.11 -1.44 35.22
N LYS A 418 -12.92 -0.91 35.56
CA LYS A 418 -11.88 -1.67 36.27
C LYS A 418 -12.47 -2.30 37.54
N PRO A 419 -12.40 -3.63 37.73
CA PRO A 419 -12.93 -4.28 38.91
C PRO A 419 -12.38 -3.65 40.19
N TYR A 420 -13.27 -3.15 41.06
CA TYR A 420 -12.90 -2.63 42.37
C TYR A 420 -13.02 -3.76 43.40
N LEU A 421 -11.88 -4.19 43.93
CA LEU A 421 -11.76 -5.37 44.79
C LEU A 421 -11.28 -4.98 46.19
N ARG A 422 -11.88 -5.57 47.23
CA ARG A 422 -11.36 -5.49 48.61
C ARG A 422 -11.62 -6.79 49.35
N THR A 423 -10.66 -7.21 50.17
CA THR A 423 -10.86 -8.30 51.13
C THR A 423 -11.20 -7.68 52.48
N ILE A 424 -12.32 -8.08 53.07
CA ILE A 424 -12.84 -7.52 54.32
C ILE A 424 -13.10 -8.67 55.30
N SER A 425 -12.72 -8.47 56.56
CA SER A 425 -12.93 -9.44 57.62
C SER A 425 -14.41 -9.57 58.00
N GLU A 426 -14.81 -10.76 58.43
CA GLU A 426 -16.15 -10.98 58.97
C GLU A 426 -16.43 -10.03 60.15
N GLY A 427 -17.60 -9.39 60.13
CA GLY A 427 -18.04 -8.45 61.17
C GLY A 427 -17.52 -7.01 61.04
N ASP A 428 -16.61 -6.72 60.09
CA ASP A 428 -16.12 -5.35 59.84
C ASP A 428 -17.11 -4.52 58.99
N TRP A 429 -18.20 -4.13 59.63
CA TRP A 429 -19.28 -3.35 59.03
C TRP A 429 -18.83 -1.97 58.52
N HIS A 430 -17.84 -1.34 59.16
CA HIS A 430 -17.28 -0.06 58.71
C HIS A 430 -16.54 -0.20 57.38
N ALA A 431 -15.69 -1.23 57.24
CA ALA A 431 -14.99 -1.48 55.99
C ALA A 431 -15.97 -1.87 54.86
N GLU A 432 -17.01 -2.64 55.18
CA GLU A 432 -18.09 -2.99 54.24
C GLU A 432 -18.85 -1.74 53.77
N GLN A 433 -19.25 -0.85 54.68
CA GLN A 433 -19.91 0.41 54.32
C GLN A 433 -19.03 1.32 53.47
N GLN A 434 -17.75 1.48 53.84
CA GLN A 434 -16.78 2.25 53.05
C GLN A 434 -16.60 1.68 51.64
N PHE A 435 -16.53 0.35 51.52
CA PHE A 435 -16.44 -0.31 50.23
C PHE A 435 -17.69 -0.02 49.39
N ASN A 436 -18.90 -0.21 49.95
CA ASN A 436 -20.15 0.00 49.24
C ASN A 436 -20.32 1.44 48.76
N ASN A 437 -20.00 2.43 49.60
CA ASN A 437 -20.08 3.85 49.21
C ASN A 437 -19.12 4.19 48.06
N LYS A 438 -17.87 3.70 48.14
CA LYS A 438 -16.87 3.94 47.08
C LYS A 438 -17.18 3.16 45.81
N ALA A 439 -17.73 1.96 45.92
CA ALA A 439 -18.19 1.17 44.79
C ALA A 439 -19.35 1.85 44.06
N ALA A 440 -20.36 2.34 44.80
CA ALA A 440 -21.49 3.06 44.23
C ALA A 440 -21.04 4.33 43.48
N TYR A 441 -20.16 5.13 44.08
CA TYR A 441 -19.57 6.30 43.42
C TYR A 441 -18.89 5.93 42.10
N LYS A 442 -18.02 4.92 42.10
CA LYS A 442 -17.30 4.48 40.89
C LYS A 442 -18.22 3.95 39.79
N ILE A 443 -19.28 3.25 40.16
CA ILE A 443 -20.28 2.75 39.22
C ILE A 443 -21.02 3.92 38.55
N GLU A 444 -21.47 4.91 39.34
CA GLU A 444 -22.19 6.06 38.78
C GLU A 444 -21.29 6.96 37.93
N GLU A 445 -20.05 7.18 38.35
CA GLU A 445 -19.02 7.88 37.56
C GLU A 445 -18.85 7.23 36.17
N MET A 446 -18.65 5.91 36.13
CA MET A 446 -18.49 5.18 34.87
C MET A 446 -19.77 5.15 34.03
N LYS A 447 -20.96 5.13 34.64
CA LYS A 447 -22.22 5.26 33.90
C LYS A 447 -22.35 6.61 33.21
N GLN A 448 -21.92 7.70 33.86
CA GLN A 448 -21.96 9.03 33.27
C GLN A 448 -20.99 9.14 32.08
N GLU A 449 -19.80 8.57 32.21
CA GLU A 449 -18.79 8.50 31.14
C GLU A 449 -19.33 7.77 29.90
N PHE A 450 -20.03 6.66 30.08
CA PHE A 450 -20.56 5.85 28.97
C PHE A 450 -22.00 6.19 28.55
N LEU A 451 -22.65 7.17 29.20
CA LEU A 451 -24.01 7.59 28.85
C LEU A 451 -24.15 8.03 27.37
N PRO A 452 -23.16 8.72 26.75
CA PRO A 452 -23.22 9.08 25.33
C PRO A 452 -23.24 7.88 24.37
N TYR A 453 -22.76 6.71 24.80
CA TYR A 453 -22.61 5.50 23.99
C TYR A 453 -23.85 4.60 24.01
N VAL A 454 -24.84 4.89 24.87
CA VAL A 454 -26.01 4.03 25.05
C VAL A 454 -27.29 4.74 24.65
N VAL A 455 -28.24 3.98 24.11
CA VAL A 455 -29.60 4.45 23.82
C VAL A 455 -30.44 4.58 25.10
N SER A 456 -30.09 3.84 26.15
CA SER A 456 -30.81 3.80 27.43
C SER A 456 -29.89 3.32 28.56
N THR A 457 -30.14 3.77 29.79
CA THR A 457 -29.43 3.30 30.99
C THR A 457 -29.66 1.82 31.30
N SER A 458 -30.65 1.18 30.67
CA SER A 458 -30.88 -0.26 30.76
C SER A 458 -29.77 -1.10 30.15
N CYS A 459 -28.90 -0.51 29.31
CA CYS A 459 -27.72 -1.16 28.76
C CYS A 459 -26.65 -1.46 29.82
N PHE A 460 -26.72 -0.83 31.00
CA PHE A 460 -25.78 -1.07 32.09
C PHE A 460 -26.21 -2.26 32.95
N SER A 461 -25.23 -3.10 33.31
CA SER A 461 -25.48 -4.25 34.19
C SER A 461 -26.05 -3.83 35.55
N GLN A 462 -26.91 -4.68 36.11
CA GLN A 462 -27.46 -4.53 37.45
C GLN A 462 -26.73 -5.46 38.43
N ASN A 463 -26.94 -5.26 39.75
CA ASN A 463 -26.34 -6.09 40.81
C ASN A 463 -24.81 -6.15 40.75
N ASN A 464 -24.21 -4.97 40.54
CA ASN A 464 -22.80 -4.76 40.27
C ASN A 464 -21.85 -5.01 41.44
N ILE A 465 -22.37 -5.23 42.65
CA ILE A 465 -21.60 -5.49 43.87
C ILE A 465 -21.84 -6.92 44.32
N VAL A 466 -20.78 -7.70 44.39
CA VAL A 466 -20.81 -9.12 44.76
C VAL A 466 -19.91 -9.37 45.97
N LYS A 467 -20.39 -10.16 46.92
CA LYS A 467 -19.68 -10.65 48.10
C LYS A 467 -19.45 -12.15 47.97
N ALA A 468 -18.20 -12.59 47.98
CA ALA A 468 -17.82 -14.00 47.91
C ALA A 468 -17.04 -14.41 49.17
N ILE A 469 -17.29 -15.63 49.67
CA ILE A 469 -16.55 -16.17 50.83
C ILE A 469 -15.15 -16.56 50.36
N LEU A 470 -14.12 -16.02 51.01
CA LEU A 470 -12.72 -16.40 50.75
C LEU A 470 -12.23 -17.42 51.78
N THR A 471 -12.52 -17.14 53.05
CA THR A 471 -12.25 -18.03 54.19
C THR A 471 -13.40 -17.90 55.18
N ASN A 472 -13.39 -18.69 56.24
CA ASN A 472 -14.35 -18.56 57.36
C ASN A 472 -14.31 -17.20 58.07
N LYS A 473 -13.28 -16.36 57.86
CA LYS A 473 -13.14 -15.04 58.51
C LYS A 473 -13.00 -13.88 57.53
N HIS A 474 -13.02 -14.12 56.23
CA HIS A 474 -12.80 -13.08 55.23
C HIS A 474 -13.71 -13.25 54.01
N TYR A 475 -14.24 -12.14 53.54
CA TYR A 475 -15.02 -12.03 52.32
C TYR A 475 -14.27 -11.21 51.28
N ARG A 476 -14.38 -11.61 50.01
CA ARG A 476 -13.95 -10.81 48.87
C ARG A 476 -15.15 -10.05 48.32
N PHE A 477 -15.06 -8.73 48.42
CA PHE A 477 -16.01 -7.82 47.80
C PHE A 477 -15.48 -7.41 46.42
N ARG A 478 -16.38 -7.40 45.44
CA ARG A 478 -16.10 -7.01 44.06
C ARG A 478 -17.20 -6.09 43.56
N ALA A 479 -16.80 -4.95 43.00
CA ALA A 479 -17.68 -4.10 42.21
C ALA A 479 -17.22 -4.09 40.75
N THR A 480 -18.14 -4.33 39.82
CA THR A 480 -17.91 -4.37 38.36
C THR A 480 -19.06 -3.71 37.64
N LEU A 481 -18.82 -3.08 36.51
CA LEU A 481 -19.87 -2.54 35.65
C LEU A 481 -19.59 -3.02 34.23
N SER A 482 -20.61 -3.62 33.63
CA SER A 482 -20.62 -4.01 32.24
C SER A 482 -21.67 -3.22 31.47
N MET A 483 -21.45 -3.08 30.17
CA MET A 483 -22.37 -2.49 29.21
C MET A 483 -22.71 -3.55 28.17
N THR A 484 -23.98 -3.70 27.85
CA THR A 484 -24.48 -4.54 26.76
C THR A 484 -25.46 -3.74 25.91
N ARG A 485 -25.21 -3.67 24.59
CA ARG A 485 -26.02 -2.90 23.64
C ARG A 485 -26.07 -3.59 22.28
N GLU A 486 -27.14 -3.32 21.53
CA GLU A 486 -27.21 -3.64 20.11
C GLU A 486 -26.47 -2.58 19.31
N ILE A 487 -25.66 -3.00 18.35
CA ILE A 487 -24.80 -2.15 17.55
C ILE A 487 -24.73 -2.69 16.13
N SER A 488 -24.76 -1.82 15.12
CA SER A 488 -24.52 -2.25 13.73
C SER A 488 -23.02 -2.25 13.41
N PRO A 489 -22.50 -3.30 12.75
CA PRO A 489 -21.12 -3.34 12.26
C PRO A 489 -20.91 -2.48 10.99
N ASP A 490 -21.94 -1.85 10.44
CA ASP A 490 -21.91 -1.27 9.09
C ASP A 490 -21.06 0.00 8.97
N LEU A 491 -20.60 0.59 10.07
CA LEU A 491 -19.66 1.73 10.03
C LEU A 491 -18.35 1.36 9.30
N GLN A 492 -17.94 0.09 9.33
CA GLN A 492 -16.82 -0.40 8.54
C GLN A 492 -17.06 -0.35 7.03
N LEU A 493 -18.31 -0.42 6.57
CA LEU A 493 -18.65 -0.34 5.15
C LEU A 493 -18.55 1.09 4.63
N LEU A 494 -18.85 2.08 5.47
CA LEU A 494 -18.66 3.49 5.14
C LEU A 494 -17.20 3.80 4.86
N SER A 495 -16.30 3.36 5.74
CA SER A 495 -14.86 3.58 5.56
C SER A 495 -14.32 2.83 4.34
N PHE A 496 -14.82 1.63 4.04
CA PHE A 496 -14.55 0.94 2.78
C PHE A 496 -14.96 1.79 1.57
N ASN A 497 -16.22 2.22 1.50
CA ASN A 497 -16.75 2.99 0.36
C ASN A 497 -15.93 4.27 0.12
N LEU A 498 -15.53 4.96 1.19
CA LEU A 498 -14.73 6.18 1.08
C LEU A 498 -13.32 5.89 0.53
N MET A 499 -12.61 4.90 1.07
CA MET A 499 -11.27 4.53 0.55
C MET A 499 -11.36 4.04 -0.89
N HIS A 500 -12.37 3.23 -1.20
CA HIS A 500 -12.64 2.69 -2.52
C HIS A 500 -12.80 3.80 -3.56
N LYS A 501 -13.65 4.80 -3.26
CA LYS A 501 -13.81 5.99 -4.12
C LYS A 501 -12.50 6.74 -4.31
N ILE A 502 -11.79 7.04 -3.22
CA ILE A 502 -10.53 7.77 -3.26
C ILE A 502 -9.49 7.02 -4.11
N ALA A 503 -9.42 5.70 -3.97
CA ALA A 503 -8.53 4.85 -4.75
C ALA A 503 -8.87 4.88 -6.25
N ILE A 504 -10.15 4.75 -6.63
CA ILE A 504 -10.61 4.86 -8.03
C ILE A 504 -10.25 6.22 -8.63
N GLU A 505 -10.49 7.31 -7.90
CA GLU A 505 -10.13 8.67 -8.35
C GLU A 505 -8.62 8.84 -8.57
N ASN A 506 -7.81 8.06 -7.86
CA ASN A 506 -6.36 7.99 -8.02
C ASN A 506 -5.92 6.80 -8.90
N LYS A 507 -6.80 6.35 -9.81
CA LYS A 507 -6.53 5.36 -10.87
C LYS A 507 -6.14 3.97 -10.37
N VAL A 508 -6.56 3.59 -9.16
CA VAL A 508 -6.48 2.19 -8.72
C VAL A 508 -7.56 1.38 -9.43
N PRO A 509 -7.24 0.21 -10.04
CA PRO A 509 -8.19 -0.60 -10.80
C PRO A 509 -9.12 -1.39 -9.88
N LEU A 510 -10.05 -0.70 -9.23
CA LEU A 510 -11.13 -1.34 -8.45
C LEU A 510 -12.41 -1.38 -9.28
N SER A 511 -13.18 -2.46 -9.14
CA SER A 511 -14.53 -2.59 -9.69
C SER A 511 -15.44 -1.50 -9.12
N ASN A 512 -16.43 -1.01 -9.88
CA ASN A 512 -17.28 0.10 -9.44
C ASN A 512 -18.35 -0.27 -8.38
N ASN A 513 -18.20 -1.41 -7.70
CA ASN A 513 -19.18 -1.91 -6.76
C ASN A 513 -19.05 -1.19 -5.41
N THR A 514 -20.10 -0.49 -5.01
CA THR A 514 -20.20 0.10 -3.66
C THR A 514 -21.03 -0.80 -2.76
N LEU A 515 -20.74 -0.75 -1.46
CA LEU A 515 -21.49 -1.49 -0.45
C LEU A 515 -22.65 -0.63 0.06
N ASN A 516 -23.80 -1.27 0.27
CA ASN A 516 -24.97 -0.58 0.80
C ASN A 516 -24.75 -0.21 2.26
N VAL A 517 -25.09 1.04 2.60
CA VAL A 517 -25.15 1.56 3.96
C VAL A 517 -26.49 2.25 4.16
N ASP A 518 -26.97 2.33 5.40
CA ASP A 518 -28.25 2.99 5.69
C ASP A 518 -28.21 4.52 5.50
N ASP A 519 -29.36 5.17 5.64
CA ASP A 519 -29.52 6.62 5.44
C ASP A 519 -28.60 7.45 6.36
N LYS A 520 -28.35 6.99 7.59
CA LYS A 520 -27.55 7.73 8.58
C LYS A 520 -26.07 7.62 8.28
N LEU A 521 -25.61 6.44 7.88
CA LEU A 521 -24.26 6.27 7.36
C LEU A 521 -24.08 6.97 6.01
N THR A 522 -25.10 7.07 5.17
CA THR A 522 -25.06 7.85 3.92
C THR A 522 -24.88 9.34 4.18
N GLU A 523 -25.58 9.88 5.19
CA GLU A 523 -25.41 11.27 5.66
C GLU A 523 -23.96 11.51 6.12
N LEU A 524 -23.42 10.58 6.94
CA LEU A 524 -22.05 10.66 7.44
C LEU A 524 -21.00 10.49 6.33
N TYR A 525 -21.23 9.58 5.39
CA TYR A 525 -20.39 9.36 4.21
C TYR A 525 -20.29 10.64 3.39
N SER A 526 -21.43 11.27 3.08
CA SER A 526 -21.48 12.50 2.28
C SER A 526 -20.65 13.61 2.93
N TYR A 527 -20.73 13.73 4.26
CA TYR A 527 -19.89 14.66 5.01
C TYR A 527 -18.38 14.40 4.84
N TYR A 528 -17.93 13.14 4.97
CA TYR A 528 -16.51 12.82 4.79
C TYR A 528 -16.05 12.98 3.34
N GLU A 529 -16.90 12.63 2.36
CA GLU A 529 -16.65 12.82 0.94
C GLU A 529 -16.46 14.32 0.61
N ASP A 530 -17.31 15.19 1.16
CA ASP A 530 -17.19 16.64 1.03
C ASP A 530 -15.89 17.15 1.65
N CYS A 531 -15.52 16.67 2.84
CA CYS A 531 -14.27 17.02 3.51
C CYS A 531 -13.05 16.63 2.66
N TYR A 532 -13.05 15.41 2.12
CA TYR A 532 -11.98 14.94 1.25
C TYR A 532 -11.86 15.79 -0.03
N SER A 533 -13.00 16.16 -0.63
CA SER A 533 -13.04 16.91 -1.89
C SER A 533 -12.63 18.39 -1.74
N HIS A 534 -12.99 19.03 -0.63
CA HIS A 534 -12.84 20.48 -0.45
C HIS A 534 -11.69 20.88 0.47
N SER A 535 -11.19 19.97 1.30
CA SER A 535 -10.14 20.27 2.28
C SER A 535 -8.80 19.65 1.88
N LYS A 536 -8.00 20.40 1.11
CA LYS A 536 -6.61 19.99 0.85
C LYS A 536 -5.74 19.96 2.11
N ASN A 537 -6.20 20.53 3.24
CA ASN A 537 -5.41 20.81 4.42
C ASN A 537 -6.07 20.50 5.79
N ILE A 538 -7.26 19.89 5.86
CA ILE A 538 -7.81 19.50 7.18
C ILE A 538 -7.31 18.09 7.49
N SER A 539 -6.17 18.00 8.17
CA SER A 539 -5.65 16.74 8.70
C SER A 539 -6.24 16.45 10.09
N GLY A 540 -6.62 15.20 10.33
CA GLY A 540 -6.90 14.68 11.66
C GLY A 540 -8.18 15.21 12.34
N LEU A 541 -8.09 15.52 13.64
CA LEU A 541 -9.22 15.77 14.55
C LEU A 541 -10.11 16.97 14.19
N ALA A 542 -9.66 17.87 13.31
CA ALA A 542 -10.46 19.02 12.90
C ALA A 542 -11.71 18.60 12.10
N ILE A 543 -11.64 17.50 11.34
CA ILE A 543 -12.79 16.94 10.62
C ILE A 543 -13.90 16.56 11.60
N ILE A 544 -13.57 15.85 12.67
CA ILE A 544 -14.58 15.37 13.63
C ILE A 544 -15.36 16.52 14.28
N LYS A 545 -14.73 17.68 14.50
CA LYS A 545 -15.36 18.83 15.19
C LYS A 545 -16.47 19.51 14.38
N GLU A 546 -16.52 19.30 13.07
CA GLU A 546 -17.53 19.92 12.20
C GLU A 546 -18.73 18.99 11.93
N ILE A 547 -18.67 17.73 12.38
CA ILE A 547 -19.81 16.81 12.33
C ILE A 547 -20.91 17.31 13.28
N SER A 548 -22.17 17.32 12.82
CA SER A 548 -23.29 17.75 13.66
C SER A 548 -23.40 16.89 14.93
N GLU A 549 -23.71 17.53 16.07
CA GLU A 549 -23.85 16.84 17.36
C GLU A 549 -24.93 15.75 17.32
N SER A 550 -26.01 16.00 16.58
CA SER A 550 -27.08 15.00 16.39
C SER A 550 -26.60 13.77 15.62
N LEU A 551 -25.81 13.96 14.55
CA LEU A 551 -25.31 12.85 13.74
C LEU A 551 -24.23 12.07 14.50
N SER A 552 -23.25 12.77 15.08
CA SER A 552 -22.19 12.13 15.88
C SER A 552 -22.76 11.37 17.09
N SER A 553 -23.74 11.93 17.81
CA SER A 553 -24.40 11.23 18.92
C SER A 553 -25.17 9.99 18.47
N TYR A 554 -25.84 10.05 17.32
CA TYR A 554 -26.53 8.89 16.76
C TYR A 554 -25.52 7.80 16.38
N VAL A 555 -24.45 8.17 15.67
CA VAL A 555 -23.40 7.25 15.22
C VAL A 555 -22.74 6.55 16.42
N LEU A 556 -22.44 7.31 17.48
CA LEU A 556 -21.81 6.79 18.70
C LEU A 556 -22.65 5.70 19.41
N LYS A 557 -23.97 5.84 19.38
CA LYS A 557 -24.91 4.92 20.04
C LYS A 557 -25.19 3.67 19.23
N HIS A 558 -25.19 3.80 17.91
CA HIS A 558 -25.71 2.77 17.01
C HIS A 558 -24.64 2.02 16.20
N TYR A 559 -23.43 2.56 16.07
CA TYR A 559 -22.40 1.92 15.22
C TYR A 559 -20.98 1.90 15.82
N VAL A 560 -20.64 2.78 16.77
CA VAL A 560 -19.26 2.83 17.33
C VAL A 560 -19.10 1.80 18.43
N HIS A 561 -18.25 0.79 18.22
CA HIS A 561 -18.00 -0.28 19.20
C HIS A 561 -17.19 0.21 20.41
N CYS A 562 -17.31 -0.49 21.55
CA CYS A 562 -16.49 -0.23 22.72
C CYS A 562 -15.27 -1.15 22.73
N SER A 563 -14.19 -0.72 22.06
CA SER A 563 -12.99 -1.55 21.93
C SER A 563 -12.22 -1.73 23.25
N ASP A 564 -12.19 -0.71 24.10
CA ASP A 564 -11.42 -0.69 25.34
C ASP A 564 -12.26 -1.12 26.55
N HIS A 565 -11.78 -2.16 27.24
CA HIS A 565 -12.49 -2.78 28.35
C HIS A 565 -11.56 -3.46 29.36
N TRP A 566 -12.10 -3.77 30.52
CA TRP A 566 -11.41 -4.40 31.66
C TRP A 566 -11.75 -5.88 31.77
N ALA A 567 -12.02 -6.54 30.65
CA ALA A 567 -12.11 -8.00 30.64
C ALA A 567 -10.70 -8.58 30.74
N ILE A 568 -10.56 -9.67 31.51
CA ILE A 568 -9.28 -10.37 31.63
C ILE A 568 -9.18 -11.35 30.46
N ASP A 569 -8.10 -11.20 29.69
CA ASP A 569 -7.69 -12.16 28.67
C ASP A 569 -6.29 -12.69 29.05
N THR A 570 -6.11 -14.01 29.01
CA THR A 570 -4.85 -14.70 29.40
C THR A 570 -4.24 -14.24 30.75
N GLY A 571 -5.07 -13.75 31.68
CA GLY A 571 -4.63 -13.26 33.01
C GLY A 571 -4.24 -11.78 33.05
N MET A 572 -4.34 -11.05 31.94
CA MET A 572 -4.00 -9.62 31.82
C MET A 572 -5.17 -8.80 31.26
N TYR A 573 -5.11 -7.47 31.42
CA TYR A 573 -6.06 -6.56 30.78
C TYR A 573 -5.48 -6.05 29.46
N THR A 574 -5.48 -6.89 28.42
CA THR A 574 -4.87 -6.58 27.11
C THR A 574 -5.63 -5.50 26.34
N MET A 575 -6.93 -5.34 26.60
CA MET A 575 -7.80 -4.33 25.99
C MET A 575 -8.07 -3.12 26.91
N LYS A 576 -7.28 -2.93 27.97
CA LYS A 576 -7.51 -1.79 28.89
C LYS A 576 -7.39 -0.45 28.15
N PRO A 577 -8.16 0.56 28.57
CA PRO A 577 -7.93 1.92 28.09
C PRO A 577 -6.57 2.43 28.55
N ARG A 578 -5.95 3.24 27.72
CA ARG A 578 -4.92 4.17 28.15
C ARG A 578 -5.58 5.38 28.79
N VAL A 579 -5.00 5.81 29.90
CA VAL A 579 -5.50 6.91 30.70
C VAL A 579 -4.38 7.93 30.88
N ASN A 580 -4.68 9.21 30.64
CA ASN A 580 -3.72 10.28 30.79
C ASN A 580 -3.55 10.70 32.27
N GLN A 581 -2.72 11.72 32.52
CA GLN A 581 -2.46 12.25 33.87
C GLN A 581 -3.69 12.88 34.56
N HIS A 582 -4.78 13.09 33.83
CA HIS A 582 -6.04 13.67 34.30
C HIS A 582 -7.14 12.60 34.51
N ASP A 583 -6.77 11.32 34.49
CA ASP A 583 -7.71 10.18 34.56
C ASP A 583 -8.70 10.12 33.37
N GLU A 584 -8.37 10.72 32.23
CA GLU A 584 -9.20 10.71 31.01
C GLU A 584 -8.66 9.68 29.99
N ARG A 585 -9.55 9.04 29.24
CA ARG A 585 -9.17 8.11 28.16
C ARG A 585 -8.52 8.87 27.01
N GLU A 586 -7.33 8.44 26.62
CA GLU A 586 -6.56 9.09 25.55
C GLU A 586 -5.76 8.06 24.76
N ARG A 587 -5.79 8.15 23.43
CA ARG A 587 -4.96 7.35 22.54
C ARG A 587 -3.53 7.89 22.47
N GLN A 588 -2.53 7.02 22.56
CA GLN A 588 -1.16 7.37 22.18
C GLN A 588 -1.06 7.56 20.66
N ILE A 589 -0.42 8.66 20.25
CA ILE A 589 -0.13 8.95 18.84
C ILE A 589 1.37 9.15 18.68
N TRP A 590 1.98 8.39 17.78
CA TRP A 590 3.35 8.57 17.33
C TRP A 590 3.36 9.47 16.11
N SER A 591 4.07 10.59 16.23
CA SER A 591 4.22 11.56 15.14
C SER A 591 4.94 10.96 13.95
N HIS A 592 4.59 11.41 12.74
CA HIS A 592 5.30 11.03 11.52
C HIS A 592 6.71 11.62 11.51
N LYS A 593 7.69 10.86 11.99
CA LYS A 593 9.10 11.28 12.06
C LYS A 593 9.98 10.30 11.32
N LYS A 594 11.00 10.86 10.66
CA LYS A 594 12.07 10.08 10.04
C LYS A 594 12.77 9.27 11.12
N GLN A 595 12.80 7.95 10.95
CA GLN A 595 13.58 7.09 11.82
C GLN A 595 15.08 7.30 11.58
N LYS A 596 15.88 7.09 12.62
CA LYS A 596 17.33 7.25 12.55
C LYS A 596 17.93 6.23 11.56
N GLY A 597 18.70 6.70 10.59
CA GLY A 597 19.33 5.87 9.55
C GLY A 597 18.57 5.78 8.21
N TYR A 598 17.68 6.74 7.91
CA TYR A 598 16.92 6.75 6.65
C TYR A 598 16.97 8.12 5.94
N PRO A 599 16.86 8.17 4.59
CA PRO A 599 17.77 7.48 3.69
C PRO A 599 19.06 8.30 3.68
N PHE A 600 19.93 8.00 4.64
CA PHE A 600 21.39 8.20 4.76
C PHE A 600 21.76 7.83 6.19
#